data_AF-A0A970J560-F1
#
_entry.id   AF-A0A970J560-F1
#
_cell.length_a   1.000
_cell.length_b   1.000
_cell.length_c   1.000
_cell.angle_alpha   90.00
_cell.angle_beta   90.00
_cell.angle_gamma   90.00
#
_symmetry.space_group_name_H-M   'P 1'
#
loop_
_entity.id
_entity.type
_entity.pdbx_description
1 polymer ?
#
loop_
_entity_poly.entity_id
_entity_poly.type
_entity_poly.pdbx_seq_one_letter_code
_entity_poly.pdbx_strand_id
1 'polypeptide(L)'
;MNRDFRQMVKEVKEITSIDGFIAACLEIKESMFFYERDLVLAAYGASVELLTIGALFAASLEGDESAREVYEEVSQAIHGLNEALQNTLLPIDIQYLGEHYVRGAGYAAVLRLPVYGLMMEYYRSGIYEDAPSVDELIREAQQAIARRSSGIDKLLGLAGARMLRGEHLRPIWMHISHPRIRIVLSGLQTMVNNFKVAPYFGFPFEDIATERQKRTKVGNNVVVDLGAFRNFRREITGYTDLRIVLDQDEYDLFFEELFVNQARGQVPAVQEEPDPVVVNILLAVLEARLVNPDLDDKFVVQAAALLGEWKVREAAGAAVKLLDALHPWDPEFQPILELLRILDSRAVAAMRQYFDRSKDAALAVIFAELLSQGTKGKRKLALLSHIFQELKWGEGKEEVAMAVARFGGPDAEELLQKALADLSETDSRYRPYLERAVQYIQGRATSNGKSRH
;
A
#
# COMPACT_ATOMS: atom_id res chain seq x y z
N MET A 1 22.85 27.81 26.80
CA MET A 1 23.69 26.60 27.01
C MET A 1 23.12 25.53 26.10
N ASN A 2 23.90 25.01 25.14
CA ASN A 2 23.55 23.97 24.14
C ASN A 2 23.07 22.65 24.80
N ARG A 3 21.90 22.65 25.42
CA ARG A 3 21.21 21.44 25.87
C ARG A 3 19.90 21.34 25.12
N ASP A 4 19.86 20.48 24.11
CA ASP A 4 18.57 20.04 23.56
C ASP A 4 18.67 18.63 22.98
N PHE A 5 19.41 18.40 21.88
CA PHE A 5 19.48 17.06 21.26
C PHE A 5 20.49 16.10 21.90
N ARG A 6 21.69 16.56 22.31
CA ARG A 6 22.76 15.69 22.85
C ARG A 6 22.35 14.97 24.13
N GLN A 7 21.49 15.60 24.95
CA GLN A 7 20.95 14.97 26.15
C GLN A 7 19.95 13.87 25.79
N MET A 8 19.06 14.11 24.82
CA MET A 8 18.16 13.09 24.31
C MET A 8 18.93 11.90 23.74
N VAL A 9 19.99 12.13 22.97
CA VAL A 9 20.84 11.03 22.44
C VAL A 9 21.53 10.25 23.55
N LYS A 10 22.02 10.96 24.59
CA LYS A 10 22.58 10.30 25.77
C LYS A 10 21.54 9.43 26.48
N GLU A 11 20.32 9.93 26.67
CA GLU A 11 19.23 9.15 27.27
C GLU A 11 18.87 7.93 26.42
N VAL A 12 18.80 8.07 25.09
CA VAL A 12 18.60 6.93 24.17
C VAL A 12 19.70 5.89 24.41
N LYS A 13 20.98 6.29 24.37
CA LYS A 13 22.11 5.37 24.60
C LYS A 13 22.06 4.67 25.96
N GLU A 14 21.63 5.38 27.01
CA GLU A 14 21.47 4.80 28.35
C GLU A 14 20.35 3.74 28.36
N ILE A 15 19.15 4.06 27.86
CA ILE A 15 18.01 3.13 27.88
C ILE A 15 18.11 2.00 26.85
N THR A 16 18.96 2.13 25.84
CA THR A 16 19.25 1.07 24.85
C THR A 16 20.51 0.26 25.15
N SER A 17 20.99 0.30 26.39
CA SER A 17 21.91 -0.73 26.91
C SER A 17 21.12 -1.92 27.45
N ILE A 18 21.75 -3.09 27.67
CA ILE A 18 21.05 -4.24 28.31
C ILE A 18 20.51 -3.83 29.70
N ASP A 19 21.36 -3.23 30.53
CA ASP A 19 20.97 -2.81 31.88
C ASP A 19 19.89 -1.72 31.84
N GLY A 20 20.01 -0.77 30.91
CA GLY A 20 19.01 0.28 30.70
C GLY A 20 17.67 -0.25 30.21
N PHE A 21 17.68 -1.23 29.31
CA PHE A 21 16.48 -1.92 28.84
C PHE A 21 15.76 -2.62 30.00
N ILE A 22 16.51 -3.37 30.82
CA ILE A 22 15.96 -4.08 31.98
C ILE A 22 15.40 -3.08 33.00
N ALA A 23 16.17 -2.05 33.34
CA ALA A 23 15.77 -1.03 34.31
C ALA A 23 14.52 -0.27 33.86
N ALA A 24 14.45 0.13 32.59
CA ALA A 24 13.29 0.83 32.04
C ALA A 24 12.04 -0.07 32.02
N CYS A 25 12.17 -1.34 31.63
CA CYS A 25 11.06 -2.28 31.65
C CYS A 25 10.55 -2.54 33.09
N LEU A 26 11.45 -2.58 34.08
CA LEU A 26 11.08 -2.71 35.48
C LEU A 26 10.36 -1.45 35.99
N GLU A 27 10.86 -0.25 35.68
CA GLU A 27 10.20 1.01 36.05
C GLU A 27 8.78 1.09 35.46
N ILE A 28 8.63 0.73 34.18
CA ILE A 28 7.31 0.69 33.52
C ILE A 28 6.40 -0.32 34.22
N LYS A 29 6.89 -1.54 34.46
CA LYS A 29 6.13 -2.59 35.16
C LYS A 29 5.65 -2.12 36.54
N GLU A 30 6.51 -1.43 37.30
CA GLU A 30 6.17 -0.91 38.63
C GLU A 30 5.08 0.18 38.59
N SER A 31 4.95 0.88 37.46
CA SER A 31 3.90 1.89 37.25
C SER A 31 2.55 1.32 36.81
N MET A 32 2.47 0.04 36.46
CA MET A 32 1.27 -0.61 35.94
C MET A 32 0.45 -1.33 37.01
N PHE A 33 -0.88 -1.23 36.94
CA PHE A 33 -1.80 -1.92 37.86
C PHE A 33 -1.78 -3.45 37.71
N PHE A 34 -1.49 -3.96 36.51
CA PHE A 34 -1.30 -5.37 36.24
C PHE A 34 -0.17 -5.56 35.23
N TYR A 35 0.55 -6.68 35.35
CA TYR A 35 1.65 -6.98 34.43
C TYR A 35 1.13 -7.57 33.13
N GLU A 36 1.38 -6.86 32.03
CA GLU A 36 1.20 -7.34 30.68
C GLU A 36 2.47 -7.07 29.87
N ARG A 37 3.19 -8.14 29.51
CA ARG A 37 4.52 -8.06 28.85
C ARG A 37 4.49 -7.19 27.60
N ASP A 38 3.54 -7.45 26.72
CA ASP A 38 3.50 -6.77 25.42
C ASP A 38 3.19 -5.28 25.58
N LEU A 39 2.43 -4.91 26.62
CA LEU A 39 2.18 -3.53 27.00
C LEU A 39 3.42 -2.84 27.57
N VAL A 40 4.20 -3.53 28.42
CA VAL A 40 5.50 -3.02 28.91
C VAL A 40 6.45 -2.76 27.73
N LEU A 41 6.57 -3.71 26.80
CA LEU A 41 7.46 -3.59 25.64
C LEU A 41 6.99 -2.51 24.66
N ALA A 42 5.68 -2.34 24.48
CA ALA A 42 5.11 -1.27 23.68
C ALA A 42 5.43 0.11 24.29
N ALA A 43 5.25 0.26 25.60
CA ALA A 43 5.58 1.50 26.31
C ALA A 43 7.09 1.82 26.28
N TYR A 44 7.94 0.81 26.44
CA TYR A 44 9.39 0.96 26.28
C TYR A 44 9.74 1.41 24.85
N GLY A 45 9.22 0.71 23.83
CA GLY A 45 9.46 1.04 22.42
C GLY A 45 9.02 2.47 22.07
N ALA A 46 7.83 2.87 22.50
CA ALA A 46 7.32 4.22 22.32
C ALA A 46 8.21 5.28 22.99
N SER A 47 8.79 4.97 24.14
CA SER A 47 9.72 5.87 24.85
C SER A 47 11.02 6.08 24.08
N VAL A 48 11.63 5.00 23.58
CA VAL A 48 12.83 5.05 22.74
C VAL A 48 12.55 5.83 21.46
N GLU A 49 11.43 5.56 20.81
CA GLU A 49 11.01 6.20 19.57
C GLU A 49 10.77 7.71 19.75
N LEU A 50 10.09 8.11 20.81
CA LEU A 50 9.83 9.52 21.13
C LEU A 50 11.13 10.31 21.34
N LEU A 51 12.05 9.77 22.14
CA LEU A 51 13.37 10.39 22.35
C LEU A 51 14.19 10.47 21.07
N THR A 52 14.14 9.41 20.25
CA THR A 52 14.82 9.34 18.95
C THR A 52 14.33 10.43 18.01
N ILE A 53 13.02 10.55 17.82
CA ILE A 53 12.41 11.56 16.94
C ILE A 53 12.70 12.97 17.46
N GLY A 54 12.58 13.19 18.77
CA GLY A 54 12.90 14.48 19.40
C GLY A 54 14.35 14.89 19.16
N ALA A 55 15.30 13.96 19.32
CA ALA A 55 16.71 14.18 19.05
C ALA A 55 16.97 14.50 17.57
N LEU A 56 16.40 13.72 16.65
CA LEU A 56 16.55 13.91 15.20
C LEU A 56 15.99 15.26 14.75
N PHE A 57 14.82 15.66 15.27
CA PHE A 57 14.21 16.95 14.94
C PHE A 57 15.07 18.11 15.46
N ALA A 58 15.45 18.08 16.73
CA ALA A 58 16.26 19.14 17.33
C ALA A 58 17.63 19.26 16.62
N ALA A 59 18.27 18.16 16.26
CA ALA A 59 19.52 18.17 15.52
C ALA A 59 19.36 18.71 14.09
N SER A 60 18.22 18.46 13.43
CA SER A 60 17.92 18.97 12.09
C SER A 60 17.78 20.50 12.05
N LEU A 61 17.36 21.10 13.16
CA LEU A 61 17.31 22.55 13.32
C LEU A 61 18.71 23.16 13.46
N GLU A 62 19.68 22.45 14.05
CA GLU A 62 21.07 22.90 14.15
C GLU A 62 21.80 22.84 12.80
N GLY A 63 21.61 21.75 12.05
CA GLY A 63 22.19 21.62 10.71
C GLY A 63 22.41 20.18 10.25
N ASP A 64 22.86 20.04 9.01
CA ASP A 64 23.04 18.75 8.32
C ASP A 64 24.03 17.82 9.02
N GLU A 65 25.16 18.38 9.46
CA GLU A 65 26.20 17.61 10.15
C GLU A 65 25.69 17.05 11.48
N SER A 66 25.04 17.88 12.31
CA SER A 66 24.46 17.45 13.58
C SER A 66 23.34 16.44 13.39
N ALA A 67 22.48 16.62 12.39
CA ALA A 67 21.43 15.64 12.09
C ALA A 67 21.99 14.28 11.69
N ARG A 68 23.06 14.27 10.88
CA ARG A 68 23.74 13.03 10.47
C ARG A 68 24.42 12.34 11.65
N GLU A 69 25.15 13.08 12.48
CA GLU A 69 25.78 12.58 13.70
C GLU A 69 24.74 11.91 14.61
N VAL A 70 23.63 12.60 14.89
CA VAL A 70 22.55 12.05 15.74
C VAL A 70 21.92 10.80 15.15
N TYR A 71 21.66 10.78 13.85
CA TYR A 71 21.12 9.59 13.19
C TYR A 71 22.07 8.39 13.32
N GLU A 72 23.37 8.58 13.07
CA GLU A 72 24.38 7.52 13.21
C GLU A 72 24.45 7.01 14.65
N GLU A 73 24.48 7.91 15.64
CA GLU A 73 24.56 7.53 17.06
C GLU A 73 23.33 6.77 17.54
N VAL A 74 22.12 7.23 17.20
CA VAL A 74 20.87 6.57 17.61
C VAL A 74 20.69 5.24 16.87
N SER A 75 21.07 5.19 15.58
CA SER A 75 21.06 3.96 14.81
C SER A 75 21.96 2.91 15.43
N GLN A 76 23.19 3.27 15.78
CA GLN A 76 24.11 2.37 16.46
C GLN A 76 23.54 1.88 17.80
N ALA A 77 22.90 2.75 18.56
CA ALA A 77 22.32 2.42 19.87
C ALA A 77 21.16 1.41 19.76
N ILE A 78 20.23 1.63 18.83
CA ILE A 78 19.07 0.73 18.60
C ILE A 78 19.51 -0.63 18.03
N HIS A 79 20.39 -0.63 17.03
CA HIS A 79 20.91 -1.88 16.47
C HIS A 79 21.75 -2.65 17.50
N GLY A 80 22.58 -1.93 18.27
CA GLY A 80 23.39 -2.50 19.34
C GLY A 80 22.55 -3.18 20.41
N LEU A 81 21.42 -2.60 20.83
CA LEU A 81 20.50 -3.26 21.77
C LEU A 81 19.93 -4.56 21.20
N ASN A 82 19.43 -4.52 19.97
CA ASN A 82 18.83 -5.70 19.33
C ASN A 82 19.85 -6.85 19.21
N GLU A 83 21.08 -6.53 18.79
CA GLU A 83 22.16 -7.49 18.71
C GLU A 83 22.55 -8.04 20.10
N ALA A 84 22.68 -7.14 21.09
CA ALA A 84 23.05 -7.51 22.45
C ALA A 84 22.00 -8.43 23.11
N LEU A 85 20.71 -8.17 22.91
CA LEU A 85 19.62 -9.02 23.43
C LEU A 85 19.57 -10.40 22.79
N GLN A 86 20.02 -10.54 21.54
CA GLN A 86 20.08 -11.82 20.83
C GLN A 86 21.33 -12.64 21.19
N ASN A 87 22.46 -11.97 21.42
CA ASN A 87 23.77 -12.64 21.52
C ASN A 87 24.29 -12.77 22.96
N THR A 88 23.62 -12.16 23.94
CA THR A 88 24.03 -12.26 25.35
C THR A 88 23.27 -13.36 26.07
N LEU A 89 23.97 -14.17 26.87
CA LEU A 89 23.34 -15.13 27.76
C LEU A 89 22.71 -14.39 28.95
N LEU A 90 21.38 -14.26 28.94
CA LEU A 90 20.61 -13.57 29.96
C LEU A 90 19.81 -14.58 30.83
N PRO A 91 19.41 -14.21 32.05
CA PRO A 91 18.45 -15.02 32.81
C PRO A 91 17.17 -15.26 31.99
N ILE A 92 16.54 -16.44 32.15
CA ILE A 92 15.41 -16.90 31.32
C ILE A 92 14.31 -15.84 31.16
N ASP A 93 13.96 -15.16 32.25
CA ASP A 93 12.88 -14.19 32.32
C ASP A 93 13.19 -12.97 31.43
N ILE A 94 14.45 -12.53 31.46
CA ILE A 94 14.96 -11.40 30.69
C ILE A 94 15.19 -11.81 29.24
N GLN A 95 15.69 -13.02 29.00
CA GLN A 95 15.86 -13.56 27.65
C GLN A 95 14.51 -13.63 26.92
N TYR A 96 13.47 -14.14 27.59
CA TYR A 96 12.11 -14.18 27.05
C TYR A 96 11.58 -12.77 26.76
N LEU A 97 11.78 -11.82 27.67
CA LEU A 97 11.40 -10.42 27.45
C LEU A 97 12.14 -9.81 26.24
N GLY A 98 13.44 -10.04 26.14
CA GLY A 98 14.30 -9.55 25.05
C GLY A 98 13.91 -10.15 23.69
N GLU A 99 13.62 -11.45 23.61
CA GLU A 99 13.16 -12.09 22.37
C GLU A 99 11.83 -11.50 21.88
N HIS A 100 10.90 -11.23 22.79
CA HIS A 100 9.63 -10.59 22.45
C HIS A 100 9.82 -9.14 22.00
N TYR A 101 10.74 -8.39 22.64
CA TYR A 101 11.08 -7.04 22.20
C TYR A 101 11.64 -7.05 20.77
N VAL A 102 12.65 -7.89 20.52
CA VAL A 102 13.34 -7.98 19.24
C VAL A 102 12.40 -8.36 18.11
N ARG A 103 11.43 -9.26 18.35
CA ARG A 103 10.42 -9.65 17.34
C ARG A 103 9.28 -8.63 17.18
N GLY A 104 9.08 -7.76 18.17
CA GLY A 104 8.02 -6.76 18.20
C GLY A 104 8.56 -5.34 18.01
N ALA A 105 8.60 -4.57 19.11
CA ALA A 105 8.97 -3.15 19.09
C ALA A 105 10.39 -2.88 18.55
N GLY A 106 11.35 -3.76 18.85
CA GLY A 106 12.72 -3.66 18.33
C GLY A 106 12.79 -3.82 16.81
N TYR A 107 12.03 -4.76 16.23
CA TYR A 107 11.90 -4.91 14.78
C TYR A 107 11.23 -3.69 14.15
N ALA A 108 10.16 -3.18 14.75
CA ALA A 108 9.48 -1.96 14.28
C ALA A 108 10.43 -0.75 14.28
N ALA A 109 11.23 -0.56 15.35
CA ALA A 109 12.20 0.53 15.43
C ALA A 109 13.25 0.47 14.31
N VAL A 110 13.77 -0.72 14.00
CA VAL A 110 14.74 -0.92 12.89
C VAL A 110 14.13 -0.57 11.53
N LEU A 111 12.86 -0.91 11.29
CA LEU A 111 12.18 -0.56 10.04
C LEU A 111 11.86 0.94 9.93
N ARG A 112 11.53 1.59 11.05
CA ARG A 112 11.08 2.99 11.08
C ARG A 112 12.24 3.98 11.05
N LEU A 113 13.36 3.67 11.70
CA LEU A 113 14.45 4.61 11.89
C LEU A 113 15.02 5.18 10.56
N PRO A 114 15.30 4.38 9.51
CA PRO A 114 15.76 4.93 8.23
C PRO A 114 14.78 5.93 7.62
N VAL A 115 13.48 5.67 7.79
CA VAL A 115 12.40 6.55 7.29
C VAL A 115 12.37 7.85 8.09
N TYR A 116 12.55 7.82 9.41
CA TYR A 116 12.67 9.03 10.22
C TYR A 116 13.89 9.87 9.86
N GLY A 117 15.03 9.23 9.58
CA GLY A 117 16.22 9.93 9.08
C GLY A 117 15.94 10.67 7.76
N LEU A 118 15.40 9.96 6.77
CA LEU A 118 15.06 10.51 5.46
C LEU A 118 13.98 11.59 5.54
N MET A 119 12.97 11.41 6.39
CA MET A 119 11.93 12.40 6.65
C MET A 119 12.52 13.73 7.12
N MET A 120 13.43 13.69 8.10
CA MET A 120 14.06 14.90 8.62
C MET A 120 15.00 15.55 7.59
N GLU A 121 15.71 14.74 6.79
CA GLU A 121 16.52 15.21 5.68
C GLU A 121 15.68 15.94 4.61
N TYR A 122 14.57 15.35 4.19
CA TYR A 122 13.68 15.94 3.19
C TYR A 122 12.98 17.18 3.71
N TYR A 123 12.52 17.17 4.96
CA TYR A 123 11.96 18.33 5.62
C TYR A 123 12.97 19.50 5.68
N ARG A 124 14.23 19.23 6.03
CA ARG A 124 15.29 20.24 6.09
C ARG A 124 15.67 20.77 4.71
N SER A 125 15.70 19.93 3.69
CA SER A 125 16.11 20.31 2.33
C SER A 125 14.99 20.99 1.53
N GLY A 126 13.73 20.89 1.97
CA GLY A 126 12.59 21.45 1.24
C GLY A 126 12.10 20.59 0.06
N ILE A 127 12.73 19.43 -0.19
CA ILE A 127 12.41 18.56 -1.35
C ILE A 127 10.94 18.09 -1.34
N TYR A 128 10.30 18.07 -0.17
CA TYR A 128 8.90 17.68 -0.03
C TYR A 128 7.90 18.64 -0.71
N GLU A 129 8.29 19.89 -1.00
CA GLU A 129 7.39 20.90 -1.57
C GLU A 129 6.90 20.50 -2.97
N ASP A 130 7.80 19.96 -3.78
CA ASP A 130 7.52 19.48 -5.15
C ASP A 130 7.07 18.01 -5.18
N ALA A 131 7.01 17.34 -4.02
CA ALA A 131 6.64 15.94 -3.95
C ALA A 131 5.14 15.74 -4.20
N PRO A 132 4.73 14.56 -4.70
CA PRO A 132 3.32 14.14 -4.74
C PRO A 132 2.65 14.15 -3.35
N SER A 133 1.32 13.98 -3.31
CA SER A 133 0.60 13.88 -2.03
C SER A 133 1.03 12.65 -1.21
N VAL A 134 0.72 12.65 0.09
CA VAL A 134 0.95 11.50 0.99
C VAL A 134 0.27 10.24 0.42
N ASP A 135 -0.94 10.36 -0.11
CA ASP A 135 -1.67 9.24 -0.72
C ASP A 135 -0.94 8.68 -1.96
N GLU A 136 -0.43 9.55 -2.83
CA GLU A 136 0.32 9.15 -4.03
C GLU A 136 1.66 8.50 -3.67
N LEU A 137 2.38 9.05 -2.70
CA LEU A 137 3.65 8.52 -2.21
C LEU A 137 3.49 7.12 -1.59
N ILE A 138 2.42 6.89 -0.81
CA ILE A 138 2.14 5.58 -0.21
C ILE A 138 1.74 4.57 -1.28
N ARG A 139 0.90 4.96 -2.25
CA ARG A 139 0.56 4.11 -3.39
C ARG A 139 1.81 3.70 -4.17
N GLU A 140 2.71 4.64 -4.45
CA GLU A 140 3.97 4.36 -5.15
C GLU A 140 4.87 3.43 -4.34
N ALA A 141 4.92 3.60 -3.00
CA ALA A 141 5.67 2.71 -2.12
C ALA A 141 5.12 1.26 -2.16
N GLN A 142 3.80 1.07 -2.22
CA GLN A 142 3.20 -0.25 -2.41
C GLN A 142 3.57 -0.86 -3.77
N GLN A 143 3.52 -0.07 -4.84
CA GLN A 143 3.93 -0.54 -6.17
C GLN A 143 5.42 -0.91 -6.23
N ALA A 144 6.27 -0.22 -5.46
CA ALA A 144 7.69 -0.55 -5.34
C ALA A 144 7.90 -1.93 -4.69
N ILE A 145 7.05 -2.35 -3.75
CA ILE A 145 7.06 -3.74 -3.22
C ILE A 145 6.79 -4.74 -4.33
N ALA A 146 5.74 -4.51 -5.14
CA ALA A 146 5.39 -5.41 -6.26
C ALA A 146 6.54 -5.57 -7.25
N ARG A 147 7.28 -4.48 -7.50
CA ARG A 147 8.42 -4.45 -8.44
C ARG A 147 9.74 -4.91 -7.80
N ARG A 148 9.76 -5.25 -6.50
CA ARG A 148 10.97 -5.52 -5.72
C ARG A 148 12.02 -4.39 -5.85
N SER A 149 11.52 -3.16 -5.96
CA SER A 149 12.35 -1.96 -6.12
C SER A 149 12.90 -1.50 -4.78
N SER A 150 14.16 -1.06 -4.77
CA SER A 150 14.72 -0.32 -3.65
C SER A 150 14.19 1.12 -3.65
N GLY A 151 13.99 1.72 -2.48
CA GLY A 151 13.54 3.12 -2.37
C GLY A 151 12.20 3.33 -1.67
N ILE A 152 11.56 2.28 -1.14
CA ILE A 152 10.36 2.40 -0.29
C ILE A 152 10.60 3.41 0.84
N ASP A 153 11.74 3.32 1.52
CA ASP A 153 12.07 4.20 2.64
C ASP A 153 12.17 5.68 2.21
N LYS A 154 12.58 5.95 0.97
CA LYS A 154 12.63 7.31 0.40
C LYS A 154 11.23 7.87 0.17
N LEU A 155 10.32 7.07 -0.39
CA LEU A 155 8.93 7.46 -0.60
C LEU A 155 8.22 7.72 0.73
N LEU A 156 8.40 6.83 1.70
CA LEU A 156 7.81 6.99 3.04
C LEU A 156 8.47 8.14 3.82
N GLY A 157 9.75 8.43 3.59
CA GLY A 157 10.43 9.60 4.13
C GLY A 157 9.82 10.90 3.60
N LEU A 158 9.55 10.97 2.29
CA LEU A 158 8.85 12.13 1.69
C LEU A 158 7.44 12.28 2.24
N ALA A 159 6.70 11.17 2.41
CA ALA A 159 5.37 11.19 3.00
C ALA A 159 5.44 11.75 4.44
N GLY A 160 6.39 11.26 5.24
CA GLY A 160 6.64 11.80 6.58
C GLY A 160 6.97 13.29 6.58
N ALA A 161 7.77 13.77 5.63
CA ALA A 161 8.14 15.19 5.54
C ALA A 161 6.92 16.07 5.20
N ARG A 162 6.03 15.62 4.30
CA ARG A 162 4.75 16.28 4.04
C ARG A 162 3.82 16.25 5.26
N MET A 163 3.81 15.15 6.00
CA MET A 163 3.04 15.05 7.25
C MET A 163 3.53 16.04 8.32
N LEU A 164 4.83 16.32 8.43
CA LEU A 164 5.36 17.36 9.32
C LEU A 164 4.84 18.77 8.98
N ARG A 165 4.46 18.99 7.72
CA ARG A 165 3.86 20.23 7.20
C ARG A 165 2.33 20.27 7.36
N GLY A 166 1.76 19.26 7.99
CA GLY A 166 0.32 19.20 8.29
C GLY A 166 -0.50 18.34 7.35
N GLU A 167 0.10 17.69 6.35
CA GLU A 167 -0.66 16.74 5.52
C GLU A 167 -1.04 15.50 6.33
N HIS A 168 -2.27 15.04 6.13
CA HIS A 168 -2.85 13.97 6.93
C HIS A 168 -2.59 12.59 6.30
N LEU A 169 -2.24 11.60 7.15
CA LEU A 169 -2.26 10.20 6.78
C LEU A 169 -3.67 9.61 6.97
N ARG A 170 -4.36 9.35 5.85
CA ARG A 170 -5.71 8.78 5.87
C ARG A 170 -5.79 7.44 6.60
N PRO A 171 -6.82 7.19 7.42
CA PRO A 171 -6.98 5.92 8.15
C PRO A 171 -7.02 4.70 7.23
N ILE A 172 -7.58 4.83 6.02
CA ILE A 172 -7.69 3.72 5.06
C ILE A 172 -6.34 3.06 4.76
N TRP A 173 -5.24 3.82 4.74
CA TRP A 173 -3.90 3.27 4.50
C TRP A 173 -3.46 2.28 5.59
N MET A 174 -3.95 2.41 6.82
CA MET A 174 -3.66 1.45 7.88
C MET A 174 -4.36 0.11 7.67
N HIS A 175 -5.44 0.08 6.89
CA HIS A 175 -6.19 -1.13 6.55
C HIS A 175 -5.66 -1.80 5.28
N ILE A 176 -5.30 -1.01 4.26
CA ILE A 176 -4.97 -1.55 2.93
C ILE A 176 -3.47 -1.74 2.69
N SER A 177 -2.60 -1.07 3.45
CA SER A 177 -1.16 -1.15 3.22
C SER A 177 -0.56 -2.51 3.53
N HIS A 178 0.44 -2.90 2.74
CA HIS A 178 1.27 -4.07 3.02
C HIS A 178 1.84 -4.00 4.46
N PRO A 179 1.90 -5.12 5.22
CA PRO A 179 2.32 -5.11 6.63
C PRO A 179 3.63 -4.37 6.91
N ARG A 180 4.64 -4.51 6.04
CA ARG A 180 5.92 -3.76 6.13
C ARG A 180 5.73 -2.24 6.06
N ILE A 181 4.88 -1.75 5.17
CA ILE A 181 4.58 -0.31 5.04
C ILE A 181 3.76 0.13 6.25
N ARG A 182 2.75 -0.66 6.65
CA ARG A 182 1.89 -0.37 7.79
C ARG A 182 2.66 -0.15 9.11
N ILE A 183 3.72 -0.94 9.36
CA ILE A 183 4.60 -0.73 10.52
C ILE A 183 5.19 0.68 10.51
N VAL A 184 5.66 1.15 9.35
CA VAL A 184 6.23 2.49 9.20
C VAL A 184 5.17 3.57 9.32
N LEU A 185 4.03 3.42 8.64
CA LEU A 185 2.92 4.38 8.68
C LEU A 185 2.39 4.60 10.11
N SER A 186 2.26 3.52 10.89
CA SER A 186 1.91 3.61 12.33
C SER A 186 2.92 4.46 13.11
N GLY A 187 4.21 4.31 12.80
CA GLY A 187 5.27 5.11 13.40
C GLY A 187 5.17 6.60 13.03
N LEU A 188 5.01 6.90 11.74
CA LEU A 188 4.81 8.28 11.25
C LEU A 188 3.56 8.92 11.87
N GLN A 189 2.46 8.18 11.98
CA GLN A 189 1.23 8.67 12.61
C GLN A 189 1.44 8.98 14.10
N THR A 190 2.06 8.06 14.83
CA THR A 190 2.37 8.23 16.26
C THR A 190 3.28 9.44 16.47
N MET A 191 4.28 9.59 15.62
CA MET A 191 5.20 10.72 15.63
C MET A 191 4.48 12.06 15.43
N VAL A 192 3.63 12.18 14.41
CA VAL A 192 2.87 13.41 14.16
C VAL A 192 1.94 13.72 15.33
N ASN A 193 1.26 12.71 15.87
CA ASN A 193 0.40 12.89 17.04
C ASN A 193 1.19 13.40 18.24
N ASN A 194 2.39 12.87 18.48
CA ASN A 194 3.27 13.35 19.55
C ASN A 194 3.68 14.81 19.35
N PHE A 195 3.97 15.24 18.12
CA PHE A 195 4.25 16.66 17.84
C PHE A 195 3.02 17.55 17.98
N LYS A 196 1.82 17.07 17.63
CA LYS A 196 0.55 17.81 17.81
C LYS A 196 0.22 18.10 19.27
N VAL A 197 0.42 17.11 20.15
CA VAL A 197 0.02 17.24 21.57
C VAL A 197 1.09 17.88 22.44
N ALA A 198 2.34 17.89 21.99
CA ALA A 198 3.44 18.44 22.75
C ALA A 198 3.41 19.98 22.69
N PRO A 199 3.21 20.68 23.82
CA PRO A 199 2.90 22.12 23.85
C PRO A 199 4.03 23.03 23.33
N TYR A 200 5.21 22.48 23.07
CA TYR A 200 6.40 23.20 22.62
C TYR A 200 6.59 23.18 21.10
N PHE A 201 5.92 22.25 20.41
CA PHE A 201 6.00 22.09 18.97
C PHE A 201 4.78 22.79 18.37
N GLY A 202 5.00 23.99 17.81
CA GLY A 202 3.95 24.64 17.03
C GLY A 202 3.67 23.80 15.79
N PHE A 203 2.68 22.92 15.86
CA PHE A 203 2.31 22.01 14.78
C PHE A 203 1.06 22.53 14.03
N PRO A 204 0.99 22.42 12.68
CA PRO A 204 2.02 21.91 11.77
C PRO A 204 3.27 22.79 11.75
N PHE A 205 4.42 22.19 11.46
CA PHE A 205 5.66 22.94 11.39
C PHE A 205 5.66 23.93 10.22
N GLU A 206 6.43 25.01 10.34
CA GLU A 206 6.77 25.92 9.23
C GLU A 206 7.98 25.39 8.44
N ASP A 207 8.49 26.15 7.46
CA ASP A 207 9.70 25.74 6.77
C ASP A 207 10.89 25.73 7.76
N ILE A 208 11.94 24.98 7.45
CA ILE A 208 13.07 24.82 8.38
C ILE A 208 13.71 26.16 8.76
N ALA A 209 13.76 27.14 7.86
CA ALA A 209 14.37 28.42 8.15
C ALA A 209 13.51 29.21 9.14
N THR A 210 12.19 29.16 9.00
CA THR A 210 11.29 29.81 9.96
C THR A 210 11.25 29.09 11.30
N GLU A 211 11.27 27.77 11.35
CA GLU A 211 11.39 27.01 12.61
C GLU A 211 12.70 27.32 13.36
N ARG A 212 13.83 27.45 12.64
CA ARG A 212 15.10 27.91 13.21
C ARG A 212 15.00 29.32 13.80
N GLN A 213 14.29 30.23 13.12
CA GLN A 213 14.06 31.58 13.62
C GLN A 213 13.17 31.60 14.86
N LYS A 214 12.09 30.80 14.91
CA LYS A 214 11.22 30.67 16.08
C LYS A 214 12.06 30.31 17.32
N ARG A 215 12.96 29.33 17.19
CA ARG A 215 13.83 28.92 18.30
C ARG A 215 14.88 29.97 18.69
N THR A 216 15.40 30.72 17.71
CA THR A 216 16.35 31.80 17.98
C THR A 216 15.69 32.99 18.70
N LYS A 217 14.46 33.35 18.29
CA LYS A 217 13.68 34.45 18.88
C LYS A 217 13.16 34.14 20.28
N VAL A 218 12.84 32.87 20.59
CA VAL A 218 12.33 32.48 21.92
C VAL A 218 13.43 32.44 22.98
N GLY A 219 14.71 32.66 22.62
CA GLY A 219 15.77 33.11 23.53
C GLY A 219 15.90 32.33 24.84
N ASN A 220 16.80 31.35 24.89
CA ASN A 220 17.32 30.74 26.12
C ASN A 220 16.33 30.02 27.09
N ASN A 221 15.02 29.96 26.82
CA ASN A 221 14.05 29.39 27.78
C ASN A 221 13.17 28.24 27.28
N VAL A 222 13.33 27.74 26.05
CA VAL A 222 12.72 26.45 25.68
C VAL A 222 13.65 25.35 26.15
N VAL A 223 13.59 25.06 27.45
CA VAL A 223 14.04 23.75 27.94
C VAL A 223 12.97 22.77 27.46
N VAL A 224 13.31 21.87 26.54
CA VAL A 224 12.50 20.67 26.34
C VAL A 224 12.49 19.97 27.69
N ASP A 225 11.40 20.11 28.44
CA ASP A 225 11.27 19.53 29.76
C ASP A 225 11.22 18.01 29.58
N LEU A 226 12.38 17.36 29.70
CA LEU A 226 12.50 15.91 29.71
C LEU A 226 11.70 15.30 30.87
N GLY A 227 11.43 16.09 31.92
CA GLY A 227 10.46 15.82 32.97
C GLY A 227 9.02 15.84 32.48
N ALA A 228 8.63 16.70 31.54
CA ALA A 228 7.34 16.61 30.84
C ALA A 228 7.27 15.37 29.95
N PHE A 229 8.35 15.01 29.23
CA PHE A 229 8.43 13.72 28.53
C PHE A 229 8.42 12.53 29.50
N ARG A 230 8.99 12.66 30.70
CA ARG A 230 8.96 11.64 31.77
C ARG A 230 7.65 11.58 32.54
N ASN A 231 6.93 12.68 32.65
CA ASN A 231 5.62 12.77 33.26
C ASN A 231 4.57 12.30 32.25
N PHE A 232 4.73 12.57 30.96
CA PHE A 232 4.02 11.91 29.88
C PHE A 232 4.24 10.38 29.96
N ARG A 233 5.49 9.90 30.15
CA ARG A 233 5.80 8.48 30.42
C ARG A 233 5.08 7.91 31.66
N ARG A 234 4.84 8.71 32.72
CA ARG A 234 4.18 8.26 33.97
C ARG A 234 2.66 8.37 33.96
N GLU A 235 2.09 9.32 33.22
CA GLU A 235 0.64 9.51 33.07
C GLU A 235 0.06 8.59 31.99
N ILE A 236 0.88 8.08 31.05
CA ILE A 236 0.49 7.02 30.09
C ILE A 236 0.53 5.65 30.79
N THR A 237 -0.39 5.43 31.72
CA THR A 237 -0.72 4.09 32.26
C THR A 237 -1.91 3.45 31.54
N GLY A 238 -2.33 4.02 30.41
CA GLY A 238 -3.38 3.45 29.57
C GLY A 238 -3.20 3.92 28.13
N TYR A 239 -3.20 2.96 27.20
CA TYR A 239 -3.55 3.11 25.79
C TYR A 239 -3.40 4.53 25.23
N THR A 240 -2.22 4.86 24.70
CA THR A 240 -2.12 5.88 23.66
C THR A 240 -2.45 5.26 22.30
N ASP A 241 -3.51 4.47 22.16
CA ASP A 241 -4.75 4.97 21.52
C ASP A 241 -5.21 6.35 22.04
N LEU A 242 -4.34 7.36 21.90
CA LEU A 242 -4.81 8.69 21.61
C LEU A 242 -5.40 8.55 20.20
N ARG A 243 -6.63 8.06 20.14
CA ARG A 243 -7.61 8.51 19.18
C ARG A 243 -7.80 10.00 19.45
N ILE A 244 -6.76 10.79 19.18
CA ILE A 244 -6.96 12.13 18.66
C ILE A 244 -7.82 11.81 17.46
N VAL A 245 -9.10 12.14 17.56
CA VAL A 245 -10.01 12.13 16.44
C VAL A 245 -9.24 12.92 15.38
N LEU A 246 -8.64 12.19 14.43
CA LEU A 246 -8.03 12.82 13.28
C LEU A 246 -9.17 13.63 12.69
N ASP A 247 -8.91 14.89 12.32
CA ASP A 247 -9.91 15.66 11.61
C ASP A 247 -10.27 14.85 10.36
N GLN A 248 -11.41 14.16 10.42
CA GLN A 248 -11.88 13.31 9.35
C GLN A 248 -12.36 14.25 8.26
N ASP A 249 -11.77 14.14 7.08
CA ASP A 249 -12.29 14.85 5.93
C ASP A 249 -13.43 14.05 5.27
N GLU A 250 -14.01 14.62 4.21
CA GLU A 250 -15.10 13.99 3.47
C GLU A 250 -14.71 12.64 2.86
N TYR A 251 -13.43 12.45 2.53
CA TYR A 251 -12.94 11.20 1.96
C TYR A 251 -12.78 10.13 3.03
N ASP A 252 -12.32 10.48 4.23
CA ASP A 252 -12.21 9.54 5.34
C ASP A 252 -13.59 9.00 5.73
N LEU A 253 -14.60 9.90 5.80
CA LEU A 253 -15.99 9.53 6.02
C LEU A 253 -16.53 8.65 4.89
N PHE A 254 -16.22 8.99 3.64
CA PHE A 254 -16.62 8.19 2.48
C PHE A 254 -16.06 6.77 2.53
N PHE A 255 -14.78 6.60 2.87
CA PHE A 255 -14.18 5.26 2.97
C PHE A 255 -14.63 4.48 4.19
N GLU A 256 -14.90 5.16 5.30
CA GLU A 256 -15.54 4.53 6.46
C GLU A 256 -16.94 4.02 6.11
N GLU A 257 -17.72 4.80 5.36
CA GLU A 257 -19.04 4.38 4.87
C GLU A 257 -18.95 3.21 3.88
N LEU A 258 -18.03 3.31 2.90
CA LEU A 258 -17.83 2.30 1.86
C LEU A 258 -17.40 0.95 2.44
N PHE A 259 -16.40 0.94 3.34
CA PHE A 259 -15.76 -0.29 3.80
C PHE A 259 -16.28 -0.82 5.14
N VAL A 260 -16.66 0.05 6.08
CA VAL A 260 -16.99 -0.35 7.46
C VAL A 260 -18.50 -0.43 7.69
N ASN A 261 -19.26 0.57 7.23
CA ASN A 261 -20.69 0.69 7.59
C ASN A 261 -21.65 -0.01 6.62
N GLN A 262 -21.12 -0.68 5.59
CA GLN A 262 -21.89 -1.26 4.50
C GLN A 262 -22.54 -2.63 4.79
N ALA A 263 -23.06 -2.83 6.01
CA ALA A 263 -23.86 -4.01 6.38
C ALA A 263 -25.17 -4.16 5.55
N ARG A 264 -25.45 -3.27 4.58
CA ARG A 264 -26.70 -3.23 3.79
C ARG A 264 -26.53 -3.30 2.27
N GLY A 265 -25.32 -3.50 1.74
CA GLY A 265 -25.10 -3.76 0.30
C GLY A 265 -25.49 -2.61 -0.63
N GLN A 266 -25.54 -1.37 -0.14
CA GLN A 266 -25.75 -0.17 -0.94
C GLN A 266 -24.44 0.62 -0.99
N VAL A 267 -23.90 0.80 -2.20
CA VAL A 267 -22.80 1.74 -2.48
C VAL A 267 -23.21 3.12 -1.93
N PRO A 268 -22.34 3.85 -1.21
CA PRO A 268 -22.66 5.22 -0.77
C PRO A 268 -23.16 5.99 -1.99
N ALA A 269 -24.12 6.90 -1.81
CA ALA A 269 -24.73 7.64 -2.92
C ALA A 269 -23.63 8.14 -3.87
N VAL A 270 -23.51 7.47 -5.01
CA VAL A 270 -22.34 7.62 -5.88
C VAL A 270 -22.41 9.01 -6.48
N GLN A 271 -21.38 9.81 -6.24
CA GLN A 271 -21.24 11.10 -6.90
C GLN A 271 -21.29 10.87 -8.42
N GLU A 272 -22.03 11.72 -9.14
CA GLU A 272 -22.20 11.57 -10.60
C GLU A 272 -20.86 11.61 -11.34
N GLU A 273 -19.87 12.30 -10.79
CA GLU A 273 -18.51 12.39 -11.33
C GLU A 273 -17.49 11.72 -10.40
N PRO A 274 -16.53 10.95 -10.95
CA PRO A 274 -15.50 10.29 -10.16
C PRO A 274 -14.49 11.30 -9.61
N ASP A 275 -14.39 11.38 -8.29
CA ASP A 275 -13.35 12.16 -7.63
C ASP A 275 -11.97 11.50 -7.82
N PRO A 276 -10.94 12.24 -8.30
CA PRO A 276 -9.60 11.70 -8.53
C PRO A 276 -8.90 11.10 -7.29
N VAL A 277 -9.09 11.69 -6.12
CA VAL A 277 -8.54 11.21 -4.84
C VAL A 277 -9.19 9.88 -4.49
N VAL A 278 -10.51 9.80 -4.61
CA VAL A 278 -11.24 8.55 -4.36
C VAL A 278 -10.78 7.46 -5.32
N VAL A 279 -10.74 7.76 -6.62
CA VAL A 279 -10.26 6.82 -7.64
C VAL A 279 -8.83 6.36 -7.34
N ASN A 280 -7.92 7.26 -6.95
CA ASN A 280 -6.54 6.92 -6.63
C ASN A 280 -6.45 5.87 -5.50
N ILE A 281 -7.24 6.05 -4.44
CA ILE A 281 -7.26 5.13 -3.29
C ILE A 281 -7.92 3.80 -3.67
N LEU A 282 -9.04 3.80 -4.40
CA LEU A 282 -9.68 2.56 -4.89
C LEU A 282 -8.75 1.74 -5.79
N LEU A 283 -7.98 2.41 -6.66
CA LEU A 283 -6.95 1.74 -7.45
C LEU A 283 -5.84 1.18 -6.56
N ALA A 284 -5.44 1.91 -5.51
CA ALA A 284 -4.49 1.43 -4.51
C ALA A 284 -4.99 0.20 -3.76
N VAL A 285 -6.30 0.05 -3.53
CA VAL A 285 -6.89 -1.17 -2.94
C VAL A 285 -6.66 -2.39 -3.84
N LEU A 286 -6.97 -2.26 -5.14
CA LEU A 286 -6.73 -3.35 -6.10
C LEU A 286 -5.24 -3.69 -6.19
N GLU A 287 -4.37 -2.68 -6.18
CA GLU A 287 -2.92 -2.87 -6.22
C GLU A 287 -2.35 -3.46 -4.93
N ALA A 288 -2.93 -3.11 -3.77
CA ALA A 288 -2.52 -3.67 -2.48
C ALA A 288 -2.75 -5.18 -2.43
N ARG A 289 -3.86 -5.67 -2.96
CA ARG A 289 -4.17 -7.11 -3.00
C ARG A 289 -3.14 -7.94 -3.77
N LEU A 290 -2.44 -7.34 -4.74
CA LEU A 290 -1.35 -7.99 -5.49
C LEU A 290 -0.09 -8.23 -4.66
N VAL A 291 0.11 -7.46 -3.58
CA VAL A 291 1.29 -7.58 -2.71
C VAL A 291 0.94 -8.07 -1.30
N ASN A 292 -0.33 -8.01 -0.92
CA ASN A 292 -0.83 -8.42 0.39
C ASN A 292 -1.98 -9.42 0.22
N PRO A 293 -1.69 -10.74 0.26
CA PRO A 293 -2.72 -11.78 0.16
C PRO A 293 -3.73 -11.78 1.31
N ASP A 294 -3.36 -11.24 2.46
CA ASP A 294 -4.19 -11.19 3.67
C ASP A 294 -5.10 -9.95 3.73
N LEU A 295 -5.17 -9.16 2.66
CA LEU A 295 -6.12 -8.05 2.56
C LEU A 295 -7.55 -8.60 2.52
N ASP A 296 -8.43 -8.08 3.39
CA ASP A 296 -9.84 -8.46 3.46
C ASP A 296 -10.50 -8.28 2.07
N ASP A 297 -11.14 -9.35 1.59
CA ASP A 297 -11.71 -9.46 0.26
C ASP A 297 -12.78 -8.40 -0.01
N LYS A 298 -13.48 -7.94 1.04
CA LYS A 298 -14.51 -6.90 0.95
C LYS A 298 -13.97 -5.60 0.36
N PHE A 299 -12.74 -5.22 0.72
CA PHE A 299 -12.14 -4.00 0.18
C PHE A 299 -12.01 -4.09 -1.34
N VAL A 300 -11.51 -5.22 -1.83
CA VAL A 300 -11.28 -5.46 -3.26
C VAL A 300 -12.62 -5.52 -4.02
N VAL A 301 -13.60 -6.23 -3.47
CA VAL A 301 -14.95 -6.37 -4.04
C VAL A 301 -15.61 -5.01 -4.19
N GLN A 302 -15.63 -4.20 -3.13
CA GLN A 302 -16.27 -2.88 -3.11
C GLN A 302 -15.54 -1.88 -4.00
N ALA A 303 -14.20 -1.87 -3.98
CA ALA A 303 -13.42 -1.02 -4.88
C ALA A 303 -13.67 -1.39 -6.35
N ALA A 304 -13.70 -2.68 -6.69
CA ALA A 304 -13.99 -3.14 -8.04
C ALA A 304 -15.39 -2.73 -8.51
N ALA A 305 -16.41 -2.84 -7.64
CA ALA A 305 -17.77 -2.44 -7.96
C ALA A 305 -17.87 -0.94 -8.31
N LEU A 306 -17.31 -0.07 -7.46
CA LEU A 306 -17.37 1.38 -7.65
C LEU A 306 -16.53 1.85 -8.84
N LEU A 307 -15.32 1.30 -9.03
CA LEU A 307 -14.51 1.56 -10.23
C LEU A 307 -15.21 1.10 -11.52
N GLY A 308 -16.01 0.04 -11.44
CA GLY A 308 -16.86 -0.44 -12.54
C GLY A 308 -18.00 0.53 -12.84
N GLU A 309 -18.71 1.00 -11.83
CA GLU A 309 -19.81 1.97 -11.96
C GLU A 309 -19.34 3.27 -12.64
N TRP A 310 -18.20 3.82 -12.19
CA TRP A 310 -17.54 4.97 -12.81
C TRP A 310 -16.80 4.65 -14.11
N LYS A 311 -16.70 3.36 -14.47
CA LYS A 311 -15.99 2.85 -15.66
C LYS A 311 -14.55 3.36 -15.76
N VAL A 312 -13.84 3.41 -14.64
CA VAL A 312 -12.45 3.90 -14.53
C VAL A 312 -11.52 3.02 -15.35
N ARG A 313 -10.93 3.57 -16.41
CA ARG A 313 -10.10 2.80 -17.36
C ARG A 313 -8.81 2.31 -16.73
N GLU A 314 -8.25 3.11 -15.84
CA GLU A 314 -6.99 2.90 -15.11
C GLU A 314 -7.03 1.60 -14.30
N ALA A 315 -8.22 1.18 -13.86
CA ALA A 315 -8.43 -0.05 -13.10
C ALA A 315 -8.14 -1.33 -13.92
N ALA A 316 -8.23 -1.27 -15.25
CA ALA A 316 -8.04 -2.45 -16.10
C ALA A 316 -6.67 -3.11 -15.92
N GLY A 317 -5.61 -2.32 -15.71
CA GLY A 317 -4.26 -2.83 -15.52
C GLY A 317 -4.09 -3.63 -14.22
N ALA A 318 -4.70 -3.16 -13.13
CA ALA A 318 -4.69 -3.86 -11.84
C ALA A 318 -5.61 -5.10 -11.89
N ALA A 319 -6.80 -4.97 -12.47
CA ALA A 319 -7.77 -6.06 -12.61
C ALA A 319 -7.22 -7.25 -13.41
N VAL A 320 -6.54 -6.99 -14.53
CA VAL A 320 -5.88 -8.04 -15.32
C VAL A 320 -4.84 -8.81 -14.50
N LYS A 321 -3.99 -8.11 -13.75
CA LYS A 321 -2.98 -8.75 -12.88
C LYS A 321 -3.62 -9.52 -11.73
N LEU A 322 -4.74 -9.04 -11.21
CA LEU A 322 -5.47 -9.74 -10.15
C LEU A 322 -6.07 -11.05 -10.68
N LEU A 323 -6.66 -11.08 -11.87
CA LEU A 323 -7.16 -12.34 -12.45
C LEU A 323 -6.07 -13.39 -12.67
N ASP A 324 -4.84 -12.95 -12.95
CA ASP A 324 -3.70 -13.84 -13.05
C ASP A 324 -3.25 -14.40 -11.70
N ALA A 325 -3.34 -13.58 -10.65
CA ALA A 325 -2.89 -13.94 -9.29
C ALA A 325 -3.95 -14.69 -8.46
N LEU A 326 -5.24 -14.52 -8.78
CA LEU A 326 -6.36 -15.08 -8.02
C LEU A 326 -6.73 -16.48 -8.49
N HIS A 327 -7.10 -17.34 -7.54
CA HIS A 327 -7.74 -18.61 -7.84
C HIS A 327 -9.21 -18.38 -8.26
N PRO A 328 -9.79 -19.17 -9.18
CA PRO A 328 -11.20 -19.02 -9.58
C PRO A 328 -12.25 -19.16 -8.46
N TRP A 329 -11.85 -19.65 -7.29
CA TRP A 329 -12.69 -19.80 -6.10
C TRP A 329 -12.48 -18.69 -5.07
N ASP A 330 -11.53 -17.80 -5.30
CA ASP A 330 -11.33 -16.64 -4.46
C ASP A 330 -12.55 -15.70 -4.58
N PRO A 331 -13.09 -15.17 -3.46
CA PRO A 331 -14.27 -14.30 -3.49
C PRO A 331 -14.13 -13.09 -4.43
N GLU A 332 -12.91 -12.58 -4.60
CA GLU A 332 -12.60 -11.42 -5.43
C GLU A 332 -12.57 -11.76 -6.93
N PHE A 333 -12.44 -13.03 -7.33
CA PHE A 333 -12.25 -13.40 -8.74
C PHE A 333 -13.41 -12.96 -9.63
N GLN A 334 -14.65 -13.24 -9.24
CA GLN A 334 -15.84 -12.85 -10.01
C GLN A 334 -16.05 -11.33 -10.07
N PRO A 335 -15.95 -10.56 -8.96
CA PRO A 335 -15.95 -9.10 -8.99
C PRO A 335 -14.92 -8.48 -9.94
N ILE A 336 -13.68 -9.00 -9.95
CA ILE A 336 -12.63 -8.49 -10.85
C ILE A 336 -12.93 -8.85 -12.31
N LEU A 337 -13.46 -10.05 -12.57
CA LEU A 337 -13.91 -10.44 -13.91
C LEU A 337 -15.04 -9.54 -14.41
N GLU A 338 -16.01 -9.24 -13.54
CA GLU A 338 -17.12 -8.33 -13.85
C GLU A 338 -16.64 -6.90 -14.11
N LEU A 339 -15.67 -6.41 -13.32
CA LEU A 339 -15.03 -5.11 -13.58
C LEU A 339 -14.47 -5.04 -15.00
N LEU A 340 -13.70 -6.04 -15.44
CA LEU A 340 -13.18 -6.07 -16.82
C LEU A 340 -14.30 -6.15 -17.88
N ARG A 341 -15.39 -6.88 -17.59
CA ARG A 341 -16.58 -6.95 -18.45
C ARG A 341 -17.24 -5.59 -18.61
N ILE A 342 -17.42 -4.85 -17.52
CA ILE A 342 -18.02 -3.50 -17.51
C ILE A 342 -17.12 -2.50 -18.25
N LEU A 343 -15.80 -2.56 -18.06
CA LEU A 343 -14.84 -1.69 -18.74
C LEU A 343 -14.79 -1.94 -20.25
N ASP A 344 -15.11 -3.16 -20.70
CA ASP A 344 -15.34 -3.50 -22.10
C ASP A 344 -14.16 -3.06 -23.00
N SER A 345 -14.41 -2.20 -24.00
CA SER A 345 -13.37 -1.66 -24.89
C SER A 345 -12.24 -0.90 -24.19
N ARG A 346 -12.45 -0.38 -22.97
CA ARG A 346 -11.44 0.36 -22.19
C ARG A 346 -10.33 -0.56 -21.65
N ALA A 347 -10.63 -1.83 -21.43
CA ALA A 347 -9.69 -2.82 -20.89
C ALA A 347 -8.76 -3.45 -21.95
N VAL A 348 -9.08 -3.32 -23.24
CA VAL A 348 -8.38 -4.00 -24.34
C VAL A 348 -6.87 -3.71 -24.37
N ALA A 349 -6.47 -2.47 -24.08
CA ALA A 349 -5.07 -2.09 -24.06
C ALA A 349 -4.29 -2.81 -22.94
N ALA A 350 -4.88 -2.91 -21.74
CA ALA A 350 -4.27 -3.59 -20.60
C ALA A 350 -4.17 -5.10 -20.84
N MET A 351 -5.24 -5.72 -21.36
CA MET A 351 -5.26 -7.15 -21.72
C MET A 351 -4.18 -7.47 -22.76
N ARG A 352 -4.05 -6.65 -23.81
CA ARG A 352 -3.00 -6.80 -24.84
C ARG A 352 -1.61 -6.71 -24.23
N GLN A 353 -1.34 -5.65 -23.48
CA GLN A 353 -0.03 -5.43 -22.87
C GLN A 353 0.35 -6.56 -21.94
N TYR A 354 -0.61 -7.13 -21.20
CA TYR A 354 -0.37 -8.27 -20.33
C TYR A 354 -0.09 -9.54 -21.13
N PHE A 355 -0.97 -9.89 -22.07
CA PHE A 355 -0.83 -11.08 -22.90
C PHE A 355 0.49 -11.10 -23.68
N ASP A 356 0.93 -9.95 -24.21
CA ASP A 356 2.20 -9.85 -24.91
C ASP A 356 3.42 -10.12 -24.01
N ARG A 357 3.30 -9.91 -22.70
CA ARG A 357 4.36 -10.13 -21.72
C ARG A 357 4.35 -11.53 -21.11
N SER A 358 3.18 -12.03 -20.71
CA SER A 358 3.06 -13.31 -19.99
C SER A 358 2.89 -14.51 -20.92
N LYS A 359 2.18 -14.32 -22.04
CA LYS A 359 1.72 -15.40 -22.93
C LYS A 359 0.95 -16.50 -22.17
N ASP A 360 0.28 -16.14 -21.07
CA ASP A 360 -0.51 -17.07 -20.28
C ASP A 360 -1.73 -17.56 -21.06
N ALA A 361 -1.80 -18.88 -21.29
CA ALA A 361 -2.86 -19.51 -22.09
C ALA A 361 -4.22 -19.52 -21.37
N ALA A 362 -4.24 -19.77 -20.05
CA ALA A 362 -5.48 -19.83 -19.29
C ALA A 362 -6.16 -18.46 -19.24
N LEU A 363 -5.39 -17.41 -18.96
CA LEU A 363 -5.89 -16.05 -18.94
C LEU A 363 -6.26 -15.56 -20.35
N ALA A 364 -5.56 -16.02 -21.39
CA ALA A 364 -5.90 -15.72 -22.77
C ALA A 364 -7.29 -16.25 -23.18
N VAL A 365 -7.68 -17.43 -22.70
CA VAL A 365 -9.04 -17.97 -22.89
C VAL A 365 -10.08 -17.08 -22.19
N ILE A 366 -9.79 -16.63 -20.96
CA ILE A 366 -10.67 -15.69 -20.23
C ILE A 366 -10.80 -14.36 -21.00
N PHE A 367 -9.69 -13.80 -21.50
CA PHE A 367 -9.73 -12.59 -22.33
C PHE A 367 -10.54 -12.82 -23.61
N ALA A 368 -10.37 -13.96 -24.27
CA ALA A 368 -11.12 -14.27 -25.47
C ALA A 368 -12.64 -14.28 -25.21
N GLU A 369 -13.07 -14.89 -24.10
CA GLU A 369 -14.48 -14.89 -23.69
C GLU A 369 -14.98 -13.47 -23.45
N LEU A 370 -14.26 -12.66 -22.67
CA LEU A 370 -14.61 -11.25 -22.40
C LEU A 370 -14.70 -10.41 -23.69
N LEU A 371 -13.74 -10.59 -24.61
CA LEU A 371 -13.68 -9.85 -25.87
C LEU A 371 -14.80 -10.24 -26.83
N SER A 372 -15.29 -11.48 -26.77
CA SER A 372 -16.40 -11.97 -27.59
C SER A 372 -17.76 -11.38 -27.17
N GLN A 373 -17.83 -10.85 -25.96
CA GLN A 373 -19.01 -10.22 -25.37
C GLN A 373 -18.95 -8.68 -25.46
N GLY A 374 -20.10 -8.03 -25.22
CA GLY A 374 -20.20 -6.57 -25.16
C GLY A 374 -20.15 -5.87 -26.53
N THR A 375 -19.55 -4.67 -26.57
CA THR A 375 -19.55 -3.86 -27.80
C THR A 375 -18.58 -4.42 -28.83
N LYS A 376 -18.98 -4.45 -30.10
CA LYS A 376 -18.12 -4.86 -31.21
C LYS A 376 -17.23 -3.70 -31.63
N GLY A 377 -15.94 -3.97 -31.84
CA GLY A 377 -14.99 -2.98 -32.34
C GLY A 377 -13.71 -3.60 -32.89
N LYS A 378 -13.08 -2.89 -33.84
CA LYS A 378 -11.86 -3.36 -34.53
C LYS A 378 -10.72 -3.70 -33.57
N ARG A 379 -10.55 -2.94 -32.48
CA ARG A 379 -9.49 -3.18 -31.48
C ARG A 379 -9.66 -4.50 -30.73
N LYS A 380 -10.91 -4.87 -30.41
CA LYS A 380 -11.21 -6.15 -29.75
C LYS A 380 -10.97 -7.32 -30.69
N LEU A 381 -11.48 -7.24 -31.92
CA LEU A 381 -11.22 -8.27 -32.93
C LEU A 381 -9.71 -8.42 -33.15
N ALA A 382 -8.97 -7.33 -33.31
CA ALA A 382 -7.52 -7.38 -33.47
C ALA A 382 -6.78 -7.99 -32.27
N LEU A 383 -7.32 -7.93 -31.04
CA LEU A 383 -6.73 -8.63 -29.90
C LEU A 383 -7.14 -10.11 -29.90
N LEU A 384 -8.40 -10.41 -30.20
CA LEU A 384 -8.92 -11.76 -30.27
C LEU A 384 -8.23 -12.58 -31.37
N SER A 385 -8.02 -11.99 -32.54
CA SER A 385 -7.25 -12.57 -33.64
C SER A 385 -5.79 -12.79 -33.26
N HIS A 386 -5.18 -11.83 -32.54
CA HIS A 386 -3.81 -11.95 -32.05
C HIS A 386 -3.65 -13.12 -31.07
N ILE A 387 -4.55 -13.21 -30.08
CA ILE A 387 -4.59 -14.35 -29.13
C ILE A 387 -4.76 -15.66 -29.89
N PHE A 388 -5.71 -15.73 -30.82
CA PHE A 388 -5.96 -16.93 -31.61
C PHE A 388 -4.73 -17.37 -32.42
N GLN A 389 -3.99 -16.43 -33.01
CA GLN A 389 -2.80 -16.74 -33.79
C GLN A 389 -1.65 -17.25 -32.91
N GLU A 390 -1.45 -16.64 -31.74
CA GLU A 390 -0.33 -16.93 -30.84
C GLU A 390 -0.49 -18.23 -30.04
N LEU A 391 -1.72 -18.60 -29.64
CA LEU A 391 -1.95 -19.84 -28.89
C LEU A 391 -1.70 -21.08 -29.75
N LYS A 392 -1.30 -22.18 -29.10
CA LYS A 392 -1.22 -23.50 -29.72
C LYS A 392 -2.49 -24.30 -29.50
N TRP A 393 -2.74 -25.24 -30.39
CA TRP A 393 -3.85 -26.17 -30.24
C TRP A 393 -3.66 -27.05 -28.99
N GLY A 394 -4.72 -27.21 -28.19
CA GLY A 394 -4.67 -27.92 -26.91
C GLY A 394 -4.29 -27.06 -25.71
N GLU A 395 -3.95 -25.80 -25.92
CA GLU A 395 -3.76 -24.79 -24.87
C GLU A 395 -4.98 -23.85 -24.78
N GLY A 396 -6.16 -24.29 -25.27
CA GLY A 396 -7.39 -23.49 -25.26
C GLY A 396 -7.65 -22.68 -26.55
N LYS A 397 -6.83 -22.83 -27.60
CA LYS A 397 -7.06 -22.20 -28.91
C LYS A 397 -8.43 -22.54 -29.52
N GLU A 398 -8.93 -23.74 -29.24
CA GLU A 398 -10.28 -24.20 -29.60
C GLU A 398 -11.39 -23.36 -28.96
N GLU A 399 -11.24 -22.97 -27.69
CA GLU A 399 -12.18 -22.07 -27.02
C GLU A 399 -12.10 -20.65 -27.59
N VAL A 400 -10.89 -20.19 -27.90
CA VAL A 400 -10.67 -18.91 -28.57
C VAL A 400 -11.27 -18.90 -29.98
N ALA A 401 -11.22 -20.01 -30.71
CA ALA A 401 -11.89 -20.14 -32.02
C ALA A 401 -13.40 -19.91 -31.89
N MET A 402 -14.02 -20.48 -30.85
CA MET A 402 -15.43 -20.22 -30.58
C MET A 402 -15.69 -18.76 -30.16
N ALA A 403 -14.80 -18.15 -29.39
CA ALA A 403 -14.89 -16.73 -29.05
C ALA A 403 -14.83 -15.84 -30.31
N VAL A 404 -13.95 -16.14 -31.27
CA VAL A 404 -13.89 -15.47 -32.59
C VAL A 404 -15.23 -15.62 -33.34
N ALA A 405 -15.79 -16.83 -33.35
CA ALA A 405 -17.08 -17.09 -33.99
C ALA A 405 -18.24 -16.35 -33.29
N ARG A 406 -18.22 -16.24 -31.95
CA ARG A 406 -19.19 -15.45 -31.16
C ARG A 406 -19.09 -13.96 -31.45
N PHE A 407 -17.87 -13.43 -31.58
CA PHE A 407 -17.66 -12.04 -31.95
C PHE A 407 -18.26 -11.75 -33.34
N GLY A 408 -17.96 -12.61 -34.32
CA GLY A 408 -18.54 -12.58 -35.66
C GLY A 408 -18.07 -11.43 -36.56
N GLY A 409 -18.53 -11.43 -37.81
CA GLY A 409 -18.13 -10.45 -38.83
C GLY A 409 -17.25 -11.08 -39.93
N PRO A 410 -17.08 -10.39 -41.08
CA PRO A 410 -16.38 -10.95 -42.24
C PRO A 410 -14.92 -11.30 -41.93
N ASP A 411 -14.19 -10.40 -41.27
CA ASP A 411 -12.80 -10.61 -40.88
C ASP A 411 -12.63 -11.81 -39.91
N ALA A 412 -13.62 -12.05 -39.03
CA ALA A 412 -13.61 -13.18 -38.11
C ALA A 412 -13.91 -14.50 -38.83
N GLU A 413 -14.81 -14.49 -39.81
CA GLU A 413 -15.11 -15.65 -40.65
C GLU A 413 -13.90 -16.03 -41.51
N GLU A 414 -13.28 -15.04 -42.17
CA GLU A 414 -12.07 -15.23 -42.98
C GLU A 414 -10.93 -15.83 -42.13
N LEU A 415 -10.73 -15.32 -40.91
CA LEU A 415 -9.72 -15.84 -40.00
C LEU A 415 -9.94 -17.34 -39.67
N LEU A 416 -11.17 -17.74 -39.38
CA LEU A 416 -11.50 -19.13 -39.03
C LEU A 416 -11.44 -20.06 -40.24
N GLN A 417 -11.92 -19.62 -41.41
CA GLN A 417 -11.83 -20.40 -42.65
C GLN A 417 -10.39 -20.62 -43.06
N LYS A 418 -9.54 -19.59 -42.99
CA LYS A 418 -8.12 -19.70 -43.27
C LYS A 418 -7.43 -20.68 -42.30
N ALA A 419 -7.72 -20.58 -41.00
CA ALA A 419 -7.18 -21.50 -40.02
C ALA A 419 -7.62 -22.96 -40.24
N LEU A 420 -8.82 -23.18 -40.78
CA LEU A 420 -9.30 -24.52 -41.12
C LEU A 420 -8.59 -25.09 -42.36
N ALA A 421 -8.34 -24.24 -43.36
CA ALA A 421 -7.59 -24.62 -44.55
C ALA A 421 -6.11 -24.93 -44.23
N ASP A 422 -5.51 -24.16 -43.32
CA ASP A 422 -4.09 -24.25 -42.94
C ASP A 422 -3.83 -25.28 -41.81
N LEU A 423 -4.86 -26.04 -41.38
CA LEU A 423 -4.73 -26.96 -40.24
C LEU A 423 -3.80 -28.14 -40.56
N SER A 424 -2.73 -28.26 -39.79
CA SER A 424 -1.72 -29.31 -39.94
C SER A 424 -2.28 -30.72 -39.69
N GLU A 425 -1.65 -31.76 -40.26
CA GLU A 425 -2.00 -33.16 -39.96
C GLU A 425 -1.82 -33.51 -38.48
N THR A 426 -0.81 -32.92 -37.83
CA THR A 426 -0.54 -33.09 -36.39
C THR A 426 -1.63 -32.49 -35.49
N ASP A 427 -2.35 -31.49 -35.97
CA ASP A 427 -3.46 -30.83 -35.25
C ASP A 427 -4.85 -31.30 -35.70
N SER A 428 -4.91 -32.34 -36.55
CA SER A 428 -6.15 -32.86 -37.13
C SER A 428 -7.23 -33.22 -36.09
N ARG A 429 -6.84 -33.61 -34.88
CA ARG A 429 -7.75 -33.87 -33.75
C ARG A 429 -8.59 -32.66 -33.32
N TYR A 430 -8.16 -31.44 -33.64
CA TYR A 430 -8.86 -30.20 -33.30
C TYR A 430 -9.80 -29.70 -34.41
N ARG A 431 -9.75 -30.32 -35.60
CA ARG A 431 -10.59 -29.98 -36.75
C ARG A 431 -12.09 -29.89 -36.39
N PRO A 432 -12.69 -30.82 -35.61
CA PRO A 432 -14.12 -30.74 -35.28
C PRO A 432 -14.50 -29.47 -34.49
N TYR A 433 -13.60 -28.96 -33.63
CA TYR A 433 -13.84 -27.75 -32.85
C TYR A 433 -13.83 -26.51 -33.75
N LEU A 434 -12.89 -26.45 -34.69
CA LEU A 434 -12.78 -25.34 -35.64
C LEU A 434 -13.93 -25.34 -36.67
N GLU A 435 -14.32 -26.51 -37.18
CA GLU A 435 -15.50 -26.67 -38.03
C GLU A 435 -16.77 -26.21 -37.31
N ARG A 436 -16.92 -26.56 -36.03
CA ARG A 436 -18.04 -26.07 -35.21
C ARG A 436 -18.06 -24.55 -35.10
N ALA A 437 -16.91 -23.92 -34.91
CA ALA A 437 -16.80 -22.45 -34.87
C ALA A 437 -17.19 -21.81 -36.21
N VAL A 438 -16.71 -22.36 -37.33
CA VAL A 438 -17.08 -21.91 -38.70
C VAL A 438 -18.58 -22.08 -38.97
N GLN A 439 -19.16 -23.23 -38.59
CA GLN A 439 -20.60 -23.46 -38.73
C GLN A 439 -21.41 -22.48 -37.88
N TYR A 440 -20.95 -22.18 -36.66
CA TYR A 440 -21.62 -21.23 -35.77
C TYR A 440 -21.70 -19.82 -36.37
N ILE A 441 -20.58 -19.31 -36.91
CA ILE A 441 -20.55 -17.96 -37.50
C ILE A 441 -21.40 -17.88 -38.78
N GLN A 442 -21.39 -18.92 -39.63
CA GLN A 442 -22.21 -19.01 -40.84
C GLN A 442 -23.71 -19.14 -40.54
N GLY A 443 -24.07 -19.94 -39.54
CA GLY A 443 -25.44 -20.09 -39.05
C GLY A 443 -26.02 -18.79 -38.49
N ARG A 444 -25.16 -17.90 -37.98
CA ARG A 444 -25.56 -16.59 -37.46
C ARG A 444 -25.68 -15.53 -38.57
N ALA A 445 -24.84 -15.61 -39.61
CA ALA A 445 -24.97 -14.75 -40.79
C ALA A 445 -26.31 -14.98 -41.52
N THR A 446 -26.75 -16.23 -41.59
CA THR A 446 -28.02 -16.63 -42.21
C THR A 446 -29.27 -16.28 -41.36
N SER A 447 -29.16 -16.18 -40.03
CA SER A 447 -30.27 -15.78 -39.16
C SER A 447 -30.45 -14.25 -39.05
N ASN A 448 -29.36 -13.47 -39.03
CA ASN A 448 -29.44 -12.01 -39.06
C ASN A 448 -29.93 -11.45 -40.41
N GLY A 449 -29.88 -12.25 -41.49
CA GLY A 449 -30.50 -11.93 -42.78
C GLY A 449 -32.02 -12.13 -42.83
N LYS A 450 -32.65 -12.73 -41.79
CA LYS A 450 -34.10 -12.99 -41.73
C LYS A 450 -34.88 -12.09 -40.77
N SER A 451 -34.22 -11.14 -40.09
CA SER A 451 -34.88 -10.10 -39.29
C SER A 451 -34.85 -8.77 -40.04
N ARG A 452 -35.69 -8.66 -41.06
CA ARG A 452 -36.22 -7.42 -41.65
C ARG A 452 -37.34 -7.82 -42.61
N HIS A 453 -38.53 -8.01 -42.07
CA HIS A 453 -39.79 -7.71 -42.74
C HIS A 453 -40.81 -7.28 -41.69
#